data_AF-A0A354D0X7-F1
#
_entry.id   AF-A0A354D0X7-F1
#
_cell.length_a   1.000
_cell.length_b   1.000
_cell.length_c   1.000
_cell.angle_alpha   90.00
_cell.angle_beta   90.00
_cell.angle_gamma   90.00
#
_symmetry.space_group_name_H-M   'P 1'
#
loop_
_entity.id
_entity.type
_entity.pdbx_description
1 polymer ?
#
loop_
_entity_poly.entity_id
_entity_poly.type
_entity_poly.pdbx_seq_one_letter_code
_entity_poly.pdbx_strand_id
1 'polypeptide(L)'
;VVRMGAAVQRALQTGNPRIIDYATAARTDFLDVFLSAHCRFFVADTGGLVALPMAFRRPVAVANFVRWELPGSWSPYDLFIPKTLWRQDTRRLMTVKDILQSGAGRWCYDAEYAAQGIDIIDNTPEEIAALVREMDERLKGTWRTTEEDEELQQRFLEQFRRHSTLNPDIQAYRRIGAEFLRQHQELLA
;
A
#
# COMPACT_ATOMS: atom_id res chain seq x y z
N VAL A 1 15.42 1.81 -11.63
CA VAL A 1 14.00 1.41 -11.49
C VAL A 1 13.58 0.75 -12.80
N VAL A 2 12.89 -0.39 -12.71
CA VAL A 2 12.35 -1.08 -13.88
C VAL A 2 10.83 -0.99 -13.80
N ARG A 3 10.18 -0.35 -14.77
CA ARG A 3 8.71 -0.31 -14.85
C ARG A 3 8.22 -1.61 -15.50
N MET A 4 7.30 -2.29 -14.83
CA MET A 4 6.79 -3.59 -15.21
C MET A 4 5.27 -3.58 -15.40
N GLY A 5 4.73 -4.59 -16.08
CA GLY A 5 3.31 -4.77 -16.34
C GLY A 5 3.06 -5.33 -17.74
N ALA A 6 2.15 -6.30 -17.86
CA ALA A 6 1.79 -6.90 -19.15
C ALA A 6 0.81 -6.03 -19.95
N ALA A 7 -0.10 -5.35 -19.27
CA ALA A 7 -1.05 -4.41 -19.87
C ALA A 7 -0.72 -2.99 -19.39
N VAL A 8 -0.21 -2.16 -20.30
CA VAL A 8 0.09 -0.75 -20.03
C VAL A 8 -0.60 0.15 -21.04
N GLN A 9 -1.18 1.25 -20.56
CA GLN A 9 -1.93 2.17 -21.43
C GLN A 9 -1.03 2.88 -22.45
N ARG A 10 0.21 3.22 -22.06
CA ARG A 10 1.19 3.90 -22.89
C ARG A 10 2.63 3.66 -22.41
N ALA A 11 3.58 3.88 -23.32
CA ALA A 11 5.00 3.97 -22.98
C ALA A 11 5.27 5.09 -21.98
N LEU A 12 6.20 4.84 -21.06
CA LEU A 12 6.63 5.82 -20.08
C LEU A 12 7.56 6.82 -20.76
N GLN A 13 7.12 8.07 -20.81
CA GLN A 13 7.94 9.17 -21.31
C GLN A 13 8.83 9.67 -20.18
N THR A 14 10.12 9.36 -20.22
CA THR A 14 11.10 9.83 -19.23
C THR A 14 12.48 10.01 -19.87
N GLY A 15 13.15 11.10 -19.50
CA GLY A 15 14.56 11.35 -19.86
C GLY A 15 15.56 10.81 -18.83
N ASN A 16 15.08 10.14 -17.77
CA ASN A 16 15.96 9.66 -16.70
C ASN A 16 16.59 8.31 -17.08
N PRO A 17 17.91 8.23 -17.30
CA PRO A 17 18.57 6.99 -17.74
C PRO A 17 18.54 5.88 -16.69
N ARG A 18 18.14 6.18 -15.44
CA ARG A 18 17.99 5.20 -14.35
C ARG A 18 16.60 4.57 -14.28
N ILE A 19 15.71 4.93 -15.20
CA ILE A 19 14.37 4.34 -15.35
C ILE A 19 14.34 3.55 -16.66
N ILE A 20 13.98 2.27 -16.57
CA ILE A 20 13.85 1.36 -17.72
C ILE A 20 12.37 1.05 -17.90
N ASP A 21 11.77 1.43 -19.04
CA ASP A 21 10.40 1.06 -19.40
C ASP A 21 10.33 -0.36 -19.99
N TYR A 22 10.68 -1.34 -19.16
CA TYR A 22 10.71 -2.76 -19.54
C TYR A 22 9.35 -3.25 -20.06
N ALA A 23 8.25 -2.76 -19.47
CA ALA A 23 6.88 -3.12 -19.84
C ALA A 23 6.58 -2.93 -21.34
N THR A 24 7.12 -1.89 -21.97
CA THR A 24 6.91 -1.62 -23.41
C THR A 24 8.08 -2.03 -24.28
N ALA A 25 9.30 -2.04 -23.74
CA ALA A 25 10.50 -2.24 -24.53
C ALA A 25 10.96 -3.70 -24.65
N ALA A 26 10.74 -4.54 -23.63
CA ALA A 26 11.41 -5.85 -23.54
C ALA A 26 10.64 -6.91 -22.72
N ARG A 27 9.34 -6.73 -22.50
CA ARG A 27 8.55 -7.57 -21.61
C ARG A 27 8.46 -9.03 -22.06
N THR A 28 8.76 -9.97 -21.17
CA THR A 28 8.57 -11.42 -21.37
C THR A 28 8.09 -12.08 -20.07
N ASP A 29 7.39 -13.20 -20.16
CA ASP A 29 6.92 -13.92 -18.96
C ASP A 29 8.08 -14.34 -18.04
N PHE A 30 9.20 -14.77 -18.64
CA PHE A 30 10.40 -15.13 -17.89
C PHE A 30 10.98 -13.94 -17.11
N LEU A 31 11.10 -12.78 -17.78
CA LEU A 31 11.64 -11.58 -17.13
C LEU A 31 10.69 -11.00 -16.09
N ASP A 32 9.37 -11.19 -16.23
CA ASP A 32 8.41 -10.81 -15.18
C ASP A 32 8.70 -11.53 -13.86
N VAL A 33 9.00 -12.84 -13.93
CA VAL A 33 9.38 -13.65 -12.78
C VAL A 33 10.79 -13.28 -12.30
N PHE A 34 11.77 -13.26 -13.21
CA PHE A 34 13.17 -13.04 -12.84
C PHE A 34 13.40 -11.67 -12.19
N LEU A 35 12.91 -10.59 -12.79
CA LEU A 35 13.11 -9.24 -12.25
C LEU A 35 12.41 -9.08 -10.90
N SER A 36 11.21 -9.65 -10.74
CA SER A 36 10.47 -9.67 -9.47
C SER A 36 11.19 -10.48 -8.39
N ALA A 37 11.81 -11.60 -8.76
CA ALA A 37 12.54 -12.47 -7.85
C ALA A 37 13.91 -11.92 -7.44
N HIS A 38 14.48 -10.97 -8.20
CA HIS A 38 15.84 -10.45 -7.99
C HIS A 38 15.91 -8.95 -7.66
N CYS A 39 14.76 -8.29 -7.45
CA CYS A 39 14.74 -6.88 -7.05
C CYS A 39 15.16 -6.68 -5.58
N ARG A 40 15.64 -5.47 -5.26
CA ARG A 40 15.88 -5.05 -3.86
C ARG A 40 14.57 -4.92 -3.08
N PHE A 41 13.58 -4.32 -3.70
CA PHE A 41 12.18 -4.27 -3.27
C PHE A 41 11.30 -3.98 -4.47
N PHE A 42 10.00 -4.21 -4.31
CA PHE A 42 9.00 -4.01 -5.35
C PHE A 42 8.02 -2.91 -4.95
N VAL A 43 7.65 -2.04 -5.88
CA VAL A 43 6.61 -1.02 -5.70
C VAL A 43 5.39 -1.47 -6.47
N ALA A 44 4.26 -1.63 -5.80
CA ALA A 44 3.05 -2.18 -6.39
C ALA A 44 1.79 -1.50 -5.85
N ASP A 45 0.69 -1.76 -6.53
CA ASP A 45 -0.66 -1.65 -6.01
C ASP A 45 -1.20 -3.04 -5.62
N THR A 46 -2.53 -3.21 -5.64
CA THR A 46 -3.19 -4.49 -5.37
C THR A 46 -3.26 -5.44 -6.58
N GLY A 47 -2.55 -5.13 -7.69
CA GLY A 47 -2.52 -5.95 -8.89
C GLY A 47 -1.79 -7.29 -8.74
N GLY A 48 -2.12 -8.27 -9.58
CA GLY A 48 -1.65 -9.66 -9.43
C GLY A 48 -0.13 -9.86 -9.54
N LEU A 49 0.60 -8.97 -10.22
CA LEU A 49 2.06 -9.10 -10.39
C LEU A 49 2.80 -9.04 -9.05
N VAL A 50 2.24 -8.35 -8.04
CA VAL A 50 2.81 -8.24 -6.69
C VAL A 50 2.97 -9.61 -6.00
N ALA A 51 2.20 -10.63 -6.43
CA ALA A 51 2.32 -11.98 -5.89
C ALA A 51 3.71 -12.59 -6.16
N LEU A 52 4.39 -12.22 -7.26
CA LEU A 52 5.72 -12.73 -7.58
C LEU A 52 6.79 -12.28 -6.57
N PRO A 53 7.04 -10.98 -6.34
CA PRO A 53 8.03 -10.57 -5.35
C PRO A 53 7.67 -11.08 -3.94
N MET A 54 6.39 -11.17 -3.59
CA MET A 54 5.92 -11.77 -2.33
C MET A 54 6.33 -13.25 -2.22
N ALA A 55 6.10 -14.06 -3.27
CA ALA A 55 6.48 -15.48 -3.30
C ALA A 55 8.00 -15.68 -3.12
N PHE A 56 8.81 -14.77 -3.64
CA PHE A 56 10.27 -14.77 -3.47
C PHE A 56 10.76 -14.04 -2.21
N ARG A 57 9.85 -13.66 -1.31
CA ARG A 57 10.14 -12.94 -0.05
C ARG A 57 10.96 -11.65 -0.28
N ARG A 58 10.67 -10.95 -1.38
CA ARG A 58 11.22 -9.61 -1.62
C ARG A 58 10.34 -8.58 -0.90
N PRO A 59 10.93 -7.58 -0.23
CA PRO A 59 10.17 -6.50 0.39
C PRO A 59 9.26 -5.81 -0.63
N VAL A 60 8.04 -5.49 -0.22
CA VAL A 60 7.07 -4.80 -1.08
C VAL A 60 6.55 -3.54 -0.41
N ALA A 61 6.58 -2.43 -1.16
CA ALA A 61 5.91 -1.18 -0.85
C ALA A 61 4.59 -1.14 -1.63
N VAL A 62 3.47 -1.33 -0.94
CA VAL A 62 2.13 -1.40 -1.55
C VAL A 62 1.40 -0.07 -1.39
N ALA A 63 1.26 0.67 -2.47
CA ALA A 63 0.39 1.84 -2.50
C ALA A 63 -1.04 1.45 -2.86
N ASN A 64 -1.99 2.36 -2.68
CA ASN A 64 -3.36 2.21 -3.14
C ASN A 64 -4.02 0.92 -2.62
N PHE A 65 -3.73 0.56 -1.37
CA PHE A 65 -4.25 -0.66 -0.79
C PHE A 65 -5.72 -0.48 -0.37
N VAL A 66 -6.64 -1.28 -0.94
CA VAL A 66 -8.08 -1.08 -0.71
C VAL A 66 -8.63 -1.94 0.46
N ARG A 67 -8.00 -3.07 0.76
CA ARG A 67 -8.47 -4.04 1.76
C ARG A 67 -7.89 -3.82 3.16
N TRP A 68 -8.29 -2.76 3.84
CA TRP A 68 -7.79 -2.38 5.17
C TRP A 68 -7.66 -3.56 6.16
N GLU A 69 -8.59 -4.52 6.14
CA GLU A 69 -8.62 -5.66 7.08
C GLU A 69 -7.80 -6.88 6.63
N LEU A 70 -7.33 -6.92 5.38
CA LEU A 70 -6.58 -8.05 4.83
C LEU A 70 -5.20 -7.67 4.25
N PRO A 71 -4.36 -6.86 4.93
CA PRO A 71 -2.98 -6.63 4.50
C PRO A 71 -2.14 -7.86 4.88
N GLY A 72 -2.27 -8.97 4.15
CA GLY A 72 -1.47 -10.16 4.40
C GLY A 72 0.02 -9.84 4.28
N SER A 73 0.85 -10.15 5.28
CA SER A 73 2.32 -9.94 5.29
C SER A 73 3.09 -11.12 4.70
N TRP A 74 4.07 -10.86 3.84
CA TRP A 74 4.94 -11.90 3.24
C TRP A 74 6.42 -11.66 3.49
N SER A 75 6.75 -10.50 4.07
CA SER A 75 8.08 -10.11 4.54
C SER A 75 7.92 -9.12 5.71
N PRO A 76 8.79 -9.19 6.75
CA PRO A 76 8.76 -8.24 7.88
C PRO A 76 9.15 -6.82 7.49
N TYR A 77 9.65 -6.62 6.27
CA TYR A 77 10.03 -5.32 5.72
C TYR A 77 8.93 -4.68 4.88
N ASP A 78 7.80 -5.37 4.71
CA ASP A 78 6.71 -4.88 3.86
C ASP A 78 6.09 -3.61 4.45
N LEU A 79 5.83 -2.64 3.56
CA LEU A 79 5.11 -1.41 3.88
C LEU A 79 3.86 -1.31 3.02
N PHE A 80 2.85 -0.61 3.52
CA PHE A 80 1.69 -0.25 2.70
C PHE A 80 1.13 1.13 3.04
N ILE A 81 0.39 1.71 2.11
CA ILE A 81 -0.53 2.82 2.38
C ILE A 81 -1.88 2.49 1.73
N PRO A 82 -3.00 2.71 2.44
CA PRO A 82 -4.30 2.43 1.91
C PRO A 82 -4.85 3.56 1.04
N LYS A 83 -5.82 3.23 0.20
CA LYS A 83 -6.74 4.23 -0.37
C LYS A 83 -7.58 4.81 0.76
N THR A 84 -7.80 6.13 0.74
CA THR A 84 -8.71 6.77 1.71
C THR A 84 -10.14 6.64 1.22
N LEU A 85 -11.08 6.54 2.15
CA LEU A 85 -12.50 6.33 1.85
C LEU A 85 -13.28 7.58 2.27
N TRP A 86 -14.08 8.10 1.35
CA TRP A 86 -14.92 9.27 1.59
C TRP A 86 -16.38 8.87 1.60
N ARG A 87 -17.10 9.27 2.63
CA ARG A 87 -18.51 8.93 2.80
C ARG A 87 -19.39 10.10 2.32
N GLN A 88 -20.27 9.82 1.35
CA GLN A 88 -21.04 10.86 0.65
C GLN A 88 -22.13 11.50 1.54
N ASP A 89 -22.80 10.72 2.41
CA ASP A 89 -23.90 11.19 3.25
C ASP A 89 -23.46 12.17 4.34
N THR A 90 -22.33 11.88 4.97
CA THR A 90 -21.72 12.63 6.08
C THR A 90 -20.67 13.62 5.57
N ARG A 91 -20.32 13.55 4.28
CA ARG A 91 -19.35 14.42 3.61
C ARG A 91 -18.05 14.55 4.39
N ARG A 92 -17.49 13.40 4.76
CA ARG A 92 -16.23 13.31 5.49
C ARG A 92 -15.43 12.09 5.09
N LEU A 93 -14.12 12.13 5.38
CA LEU A 93 -13.28 10.95 5.37
C LEU A 93 -13.76 9.96 6.43
N MET A 94 -13.76 8.68 6.07
CA MET A 94 -14.06 7.60 7.00
C MET A 94 -12.84 7.36 7.90
N THR A 95 -13.06 7.33 9.21
CA THR A 95 -12.00 6.92 10.14
C THR A 95 -11.74 5.42 10.04
N VAL A 96 -10.61 4.94 10.56
CA VAL A 96 -10.31 3.50 10.63
C VAL A 96 -11.47 2.75 11.29
N LYS A 97 -12.02 3.29 12.38
CA LYS A 97 -13.20 2.73 13.04
C LYS A 97 -14.41 2.62 12.10
N ASP A 98 -14.75 3.69 11.37
CA ASP A 98 -15.87 3.67 10.42
C ASP A 98 -15.68 2.58 9.35
N ILE A 99 -14.46 2.43 8.83
CA ILE A 99 -14.10 1.44 7.81
C ILE A 99 -14.28 0.01 8.33
N LEU A 100 -13.75 -0.26 9.52
CA LEU A 100 -13.82 -1.58 10.16
C LEU A 100 -15.27 -1.97 10.51
N GLN A 101 -16.03 -1.04 11.08
CA GLN A 101 -17.41 -1.29 11.52
C GLN A 101 -18.39 -1.44 10.35
N SER A 102 -18.19 -0.71 9.25
CA SER A 102 -19.01 -0.84 8.04
C SER A 102 -18.70 -2.10 7.22
N GLY A 103 -17.55 -2.74 7.47
CA GLY A 103 -17.05 -3.85 6.68
C GLY A 103 -16.39 -3.44 5.35
N ALA A 104 -16.28 -2.14 5.09
CA ALA A 104 -15.60 -1.59 3.91
C ALA A 104 -14.13 -2.00 3.83
N GLY A 105 -13.51 -2.38 4.96
CA GLY A 105 -12.15 -2.92 4.98
C GLY A 105 -11.96 -4.29 4.32
N ARG A 106 -13.06 -4.99 3.97
CA ARG A 106 -13.05 -6.36 3.42
C ARG A 106 -13.48 -6.44 1.95
N TRP A 107 -14.06 -5.38 1.39
CA TRP A 107 -14.54 -5.36 0.01
C TRP A 107 -13.38 -5.40 -0.99
N CYS A 108 -13.66 -5.92 -2.19
CA CYS A 108 -12.69 -6.10 -3.26
C CYS A 108 -13.03 -5.32 -4.53
N TYR A 109 -14.29 -4.93 -4.70
CA TYR A 109 -14.79 -4.36 -5.94
C TYR A 109 -15.38 -2.96 -5.72
N ASP A 110 -15.12 -2.05 -6.65
CA ASP A 110 -15.62 -0.66 -6.61
C ASP A 110 -17.15 -0.59 -6.48
N ALA A 111 -17.86 -1.56 -7.05
CA ALA A 111 -19.32 -1.66 -6.95
C ALA A 111 -19.82 -1.82 -5.50
N GLU A 112 -19.05 -2.47 -4.62
CA GLU A 112 -19.41 -2.64 -3.21
C GLU A 112 -19.35 -1.28 -2.48
N TYR A 113 -18.33 -0.47 -2.75
CA TYR A 113 -18.18 0.88 -2.19
C TYR A 113 -19.24 1.84 -2.74
N ALA A 114 -19.45 1.83 -4.06
CA ALA A 114 -20.43 2.70 -4.73
C ALA A 114 -21.87 2.42 -4.24
N ALA A 115 -22.23 1.14 -4.06
CA ALA A 115 -23.54 0.75 -3.52
C ALA A 115 -23.80 1.27 -2.09
N GLN A 116 -22.75 1.63 -1.36
CA GLN A 116 -22.81 2.15 0.00
C GLN A 116 -22.56 3.66 0.07
N GLY A 117 -22.49 4.35 -1.07
CA GLY A 117 -22.22 5.79 -1.14
C GLY A 117 -20.83 6.15 -0.61
N ILE A 118 -19.85 5.30 -0.87
CA ILE A 118 -18.45 5.49 -0.47
C ILE A 118 -17.60 5.70 -1.71
N ASP A 119 -16.92 6.83 -1.77
CA ASP A 119 -15.93 7.13 -2.79
C ASP A 119 -14.56 6.62 -2.35
N ILE A 120 -13.83 6.00 -3.27
CA ILE A 120 -12.47 5.51 -3.06
C ILE A 120 -11.50 6.54 -3.63
N ILE A 121 -10.57 6.99 -2.81
CA ILE A 121 -9.60 8.03 -3.17
C ILE A 121 -8.21 7.42 -3.27
N ASP A 122 -7.59 7.59 -4.44
CA ASP A 122 -6.23 7.15 -4.73
C ASP A 122 -5.20 7.95 -3.96
N ASN A 123 -4.09 7.29 -3.61
CA ASN A 123 -2.96 7.97 -3.01
C ASN A 123 -2.34 8.99 -3.96
N THR A 124 -1.90 10.10 -3.39
CA THR A 124 -1.22 11.16 -4.16
C THR A 124 0.17 10.70 -4.60
N PRO A 125 0.74 11.29 -5.68
CA PRO A 125 2.13 11.03 -6.05
C PRO A 125 3.12 11.27 -4.90
N GLU A 126 2.85 12.26 -4.06
CA GLU A 126 3.66 12.63 -2.89
C GLU A 126 3.63 11.55 -1.81
N GLU A 127 2.46 11.00 -1.51
CA GLU A 127 2.27 9.87 -0.59
C GLU A 127 3.01 8.61 -1.10
N ILE A 128 2.85 8.29 -2.39
CA ILE A 128 3.53 7.14 -3.00
C ILE A 128 5.05 7.35 -2.95
N ALA A 129 5.52 8.55 -3.26
CA ALA A 129 6.95 8.86 -3.19
C ALA A 129 7.49 8.78 -1.75
N ALA A 130 6.71 9.19 -0.75
CA ALA A 130 7.08 9.08 0.65
C ALA A 130 7.20 7.61 1.10
N LEU A 131 6.22 6.76 0.73
CA LEU A 131 6.27 5.32 0.97
C LEU A 131 7.53 4.68 0.37
N VAL A 132 7.85 5.01 -0.89
CA VAL A 132 9.01 4.46 -1.59
C VAL A 132 10.33 4.91 -0.95
N ARG A 133 10.42 6.17 -0.50
CA ARG A 133 11.58 6.68 0.25
C ARG A 133 11.75 5.94 1.57
N GLU A 134 10.67 5.80 2.34
CA GLU A 134 10.69 5.07 3.60
C GLU A 134 11.18 3.63 3.41
N MET A 135 10.65 2.92 2.42
CA MET A 135 11.10 1.55 2.09
C MET A 135 12.61 1.50 1.81
N ASP A 136 13.10 2.38 0.92
CA ASP A 136 14.52 2.39 0.54
C ASP A 136 15.43 2.72 1.75
N GLU A 137 15.06 3.70 2.56
CA GLU A 137 15.79 4.10 3.77
C GLU A 137 15.78 3.01 4.84
N ARG A 138 14.65 2.33 5.06
CA ARG A 138 14.56 1.19 6.00
C ARG A 138 15.48 0.06 5.56
N LEU A 139 15.46 -0.30 4.28
CA LEU A 139 16.34 -1.34 3.75
C LEU A 139 17.82 -0.94 3.77
N LYS A 140 18.14 0.36 3.74
CA LYS A 140 19.50 0.88 3.88
C LYS A 140 19.95 1.00 5.34
N GLY A 141 19.03 0.85 6.30
CA GLY A 141 19.30 1.08 7.72
C GLY A 141 19.48 2.56 8.07
N THR A 142 19.04 3.47 7.20
CA THR A 142 19.13 4.92 7.40
C THR A 142 17.83 5.54 7.88
N TRP A 143 16.73 4.79 7.84
CA TRP A 143 15.44 5.24 8.39
C TRP A 143 15.55 5.49 9.89
N ARG A 144 15.08 6.66 10.33
CA ARG A 144 14.99 7.02 11.75
C ARG A 144 13.54 7.18 12.12
N THR A 145 13.02 6.23 12.89
CA THR A 145 11.66 6.34 13.42
C THR A 145 11.65 7.34 14.58
N THR A 146 10.66 8.23 14.60
CA THR A 146 10.44 9.18 15.71
C THR A 146 9.51 8.57 16.77
N GLU A 147 9.42 9.20 17.94
CA GLU A 147 8.45 8.81 18.97
C GLU A 147 7.00 8.98 18.47
N GLU A 148 6.73 10.07 17.73
CA GLU A 148 5.44 10.32 17.08
C GLU A 148 5.07 9.20 16.11
N ASP A 149 6.03 8.70 15.32
CA ASP A 149 5.76 7.60 14.39
C ASP A 149 5.33 6.33 15.12
N GLU A 150 6.00 5.99 16.23
CA GLU A 150 5.62 4.81 17.02
C GLU A 150 4.24 5.01 17.69
N GLU A 151 3.94 6.21 18.19
CA GLU A 151 2.63 6.52 18.75
C GLU A 151 1.51 6.35 17.70
N LEU A 152 1.69 6.92 16.50
CA LEU A 152 0.71 6.82 15.43
C LEU A 152 0.51 5.37 14.96
N GLN A 153 1.59 4.59 14.86
CA GLN A 153 1.51 3.15 14.55
C GLN A 153 0.72 2.39 15.62
N GLN A 154 0.96 2.66 16.91
CA GLN A 154 0.21 2.01 18.00
C GLN A 154 -1.26 2.40 17.98
N ARG A 155 -1.58 3.68 17.78
CA ARG A 155 -2.97 4.15 17.65
C ARG A 155 -3.68 3.46 16.49
N PHE A 156 -3.01 3.35 15.34
CA PHE A 156 -3.53 2.60 14.19
C PHE A 156 -3.81 1.14 14.55
N LEU A 157 -2.83 0.42 15.10
CA LEU A 157 -2.99 -0.99 15.50
C LEU A 157 -4.10 -1.20 16.54
N GLU A 158 -4.27 -0.25 17.46
CA GLU A 158 -5.31 -0.30 18.49
C GLU A 158 -6.72 -0.22 17.90
N GLN A 159 -6.93 0.57 16.83
CA GLN A 159 -8.22 0.61 16.12
C GLN A 159 -8.58 -0.78 15.57
N PHE A 160 -7.61 -1.50 15.00
CA PHE A 160 -7.81 -2.87 14.53
C PHE A 160 -8.11 -3.83 15.68
N ARG A 161 -7.34 -3.77 16.78
CA ARG A 161 -7.60 -4.63 17.95
C ARG A 161 -9.00 -4.43 18.53
N ARG A 162 -9.53 -3.21 18.49
CA ARG A 162 -10.84 -2.86 19.06
C ARG A 162 -12.02 -3.14 18.12
N HIS A 163 -11.82 -3.00 16.81
CA HIS A 163 -12.93 -2.92 15.85
C HIS A 163 -12.87 -3.93 14.70
N SER A 164 -11.72 -4.55 14.44
CA SER A 164 -11.60 -5.62 13.44
C SER A 164 -12.34 -6.87 13.92
N THR A 165 -13.08 -7.50 13.01
CA THR A 165 -13.69 -8.82 13.24
C THR A 165 -12.74 -9.97 12.88
N LEU A 166 -11.64 -9.67 12.18
CA LEU A 166 -10.57 -10.61 11.86
C LEU A 166 -9.51 -10.66 12.96
N ASN A 167 -8.78 -11.78 13.04
CA ASN A 167 -7.73 -11.98 14.05
C ASN A 167 -6.76 -10.78 14.04
N PRO A 168 -6.71 -9.99 15.13
CA PRO A 168 -5.93 -8.75 15.18
C PRO A 168 -4.42 -9.00 15.11
N ASP A 169 -3.94 -10.21 15.39
CA ASP A 169 -2.52 -10.55 15.31
C ASP A 169 -2.03 -10.67 13.86
N ILE A 170 -2.93 -10.83 12.88
CA ILE A 170 -2.59 -10.82 11.44
C ILE A 170 -2.04 -9.45 11.03
N GLN A 171 -2.50 -8.39 11.69
CA GLN A 171 -2.18 -6.99 11.38
C GLN A 171 -0.84 -6.53 11.97
N ALA A 172 -0.32 -7.24 12.97
CA ALA A 172 0.87 -6.83 13.70
C ALA A 172 2.16 -6.82 12.85
N TYR A 173 2.13 -7.42 11.65
CA TYR A 173 3.32 -7.69 10.84
C TYR A 173 3.52 -6.78 9.62
N ARG A 174 2.66 -5.78 9.37
CA ARG A 174 2.90 -4.77 8.31
C ARG A 174 2.79 -3.36 8.89
N ARG A 175 3.82 -2.56 8.64
CA ARG A 175 3.79 -1.14 8.96
C ARG A 175 3.05 -0.38 7.86
N ILE A 176 2.13 0.47 8.26
CA ILE A 176 1.61 1.51 7.38
C ILE A 176 2.70 2.58 7.20
N GLY A 177 2.76 3.26 6.06
CA GLY A 177 3.74 4.31 5.82
C GLY A 177 3.67 5.40 6.90
N ALA A 178 4.81 5.79 7.45
CA ALA A 178 4.89 6.76 8.55
C ALA A 178 4.39 8.13 8.13
N GLU A 179 4.82 8.61 6.96
CA GLU A 179 4.40 9.90 6.43
C GLU A 179 2.88 9.93 6.16
N PHE A 180 2.31 8.81 5.71
CA PHE A 180 0.87 8.70 5.52
C PHE A 180 0.12 8.88 6.84
N LEU A 181 0.54 8.23 7.93
CA LEU A 181 -0.09 8.43 9.22
C LEU A 181 0.05 9.87 9.75
N ARG A 182 1.21 10.51 9.54
CA ARG A 182 1.42 11.91 9.96
C ARG A 182 0.46 12.86 9.24
N GLN A 183 0.22 12.62 7.96
CA GLN A 183 -0.64 13.46 7.12
C GLN A 183 -2.13 13.19 7.33
N HIS A 184 -2.49 11.98 7.80
CA HIS A 184 -3.87 11.50 7.91
C HIS A 184 -4.26 11.12 9.35
N GLN A 185 -3.86 11.92 10.34
CA GLN A 185 -4.16 11.63 11.74
C GLN A 185 -5.65 11.64 12.06
N GLU A 186 -6.46 12.38 11.28
CA GLU A 186 -7.92 12.40 11.36
C GLU A 186 -8.56 11.03 11.11
N LEU A 187 -7.88 10.14 10.41
CA LEU A 187 -8.35 8.76 10.21
C LEU A 187 -8.29 7.95 11.51
N LEU A 188 -7.48 8.38 12.49
CA LEU A 188 -7.29 7.70 13.77
C LEU A 188 -8.23 8.21 14.88
N ALA A 189 -9.19 9.06 14.56
CA ALA A 189 -10.16 9.65 15.49
C ALA A 189 -11.25 8.67 15.95
#